data_AF-A0A9P0YJR4-F1
#
_entry.id   AF-A0A9P0YJR4-F1
#
_cell.length_a   1.000
_cell.length_b   1.000
_cell.length_c   1.000
_cell.angle_alpha   90.00
_cell.angle_beta   90.00
_cell.angle_gamma   90.00
#
_symmetry.space_group_name_H-M   'P 1'
#
loop_
_entity.id
_entity.type
_entity.pdbx_description
1 polymer ?
#
loop_
_entity_poly.entity_id
_entity_poly.type
_entity_poly.pdbx_seq_one_letter_code
_entity_poly.pdbx_strand_id
1 'polypeptide(L)'
;MDMKVCLIIFIIGATCSARDLSAPDLSTEIIHITEKDVQAVKQASRSDIVCTLCEEFTAEAITYLQSNKTQEEIINLLLKSCPKMRVYEQQCITLVNYYGPLLFLEVSTIEPEQFCQKAAMCQKVTLLSQQFSNNCNLCHQAVSEVLLKLKDPDTQLEVLELLLKACDSAKNYSKKCKQLVFEYVPVILVNAEQYLEANDICSVIHACDGANLETDAPSHISALLHSES
;
A
#
# COMPACT_ATOMS: atom_id res chain seq x y z
N MET A 1 -9.25 23.93 -20.28
CA MET A 1 -7.78 23.75 -20.17
C MET A 1 -7.46 22.37 -20.74
N ASP A 2 -6.54 22.28 -21.70
CA ASP A 2 -6.36 21.08 -22.55
C ASP A 2 -5.71 19.91 -21.77
N MET A 3 -6.17 18.67 -21.96
CA MET A 3 -5.74 17.47 -21.22
C MET A 3 -4.23 17.20 -21.32
N LYS A 4 -3.62 17.66 -22.43
CA LYS A 4 -2.18 17.60 -22.65
C LYS A 4 -1.38 18.50 -21.71
N VAL A 5 -1.97 19.60 -21.25
CA VAL A 5 -1.34 20.57 -20.34
C VAL A 5 -1.26 20.01 -18.92
N CYS A 6 -2.30 19.28 -18.47
CA CYS A 6 -2.27 18.61 -17.17
C CYS A 6 -1.22 17.50 -17.10
N LEU A 7 -1.07 16.73 -18.18
CA LEU A 7 -0.01 15.72 -18.29
C LEU A 7 1.38 16.34 -18.15
N ILE A 8 1.63 17.48 -18.82
CA ILE A 8 2.92 18.18 -18.75
C ILE A 8 3.19 18.71 -17.33
N ILE A 9 2.18 19.26 -16.64
CA ILE A 9 2.32 19.80 -15.28
C ILE A 9 2.62 18.68 -14.25
N PHE A 10 2.04 17.49 -14.44
CA PHE A 10 2.29 16.33 -13.59
C PHE A 10 3.77 15.87 -13.65
N ILE A 11 4.43 16.02 -14.80
CA ILE A 11 5.85 15.67 -14.96
C ILE A 11 6.78 16.65 -14.24
N ILE A 12 6.35 17.89 -14.00
CA ILE A 12 7.16 18.95 -13.36
C ILE A 12 6.95 19.04 -11.85
N GLY A 13 6.12 18.19 -11.26
CA GLY A 13 5.93 18.10 -9.81
C GLY A 13 5.22 19.31 -9.17
N ALA A 14 4.61 20.19 -9.97
CA ALA A 14 3.68 21.19 -9.45
C ALA A 14 2.31 20.53 -9.23
N THR A 15 1.75 20.67 -8.03
CA THR A 15 0.45 20.09 -7.69
C THR A 15 -0.63 20.76 -8.52
N CYS A 16 -1.23 20.02 -9.45
CA CYS A 16 -2.45 20.44 -10.12
C CYS A 16 -3.56 20.48 -9.06
N SER A 17 -4.00 21.68 -8.64
CA SER A 17 -5.11 21.80 -7.71
C SER A 17 -6.41 21.53 -8.47
N ALA A 18 -7.29 20.71 -7.91
CA ALA A 18 -8.60 20.38 -8.50
C ALA A 18 -9.49 21.61 -8.79
N ARG A 19 -9.13 22.78 -8.24
CA ARG A 19 -9.82 24.06 -8.45
C ARG A 19 -9.64 24.66 -9.85
N ASP A 20 -8.62 24.28 -10.62
CA ASP A 20 -8.41 24.80 -12.00
C ASP A 20 -9.16 23.99 -13.09
N LEU A 21 -9.92 22.96 -12.70
CA LEU A 21 -10.76 22.18 -13.61
C LEU A 21 -12.17 22.78 -13.79
N SER A 22 -12.35 24.09 -13.59
CA SER A 22 -13.57 24.76 -14.00
C SER A 22 -13.46 25.18 -15.47
N ALA A 23 -13.91 24.32 -16.38
CA ALA A 23 -14.43 24.79 -17.66
C ALA A 23 -15.97 24.80 -17.60
N PRO A 24 -16.60 25.96 -17.88
CA PRO A 24 -18.04 26.06 -18.11
C PRO A 24 -18.41 25.48 -19.49
N ASP A 25 -19.71 25.25 -19.68
CA ASP A 25 -20.40 24.72 -20.87
C ASP A 25 -20.36 23.19 -21.08
N LEU A 26 -21.14 22.48 -20.25
CA LEU A 26 -21.88 21.32 -20.73
C LEU A 26 -23.28 21.82 -21.11
N SER A 27 -23.55 21.91 -22.41
CA SER A 27 -24.92 22.07 -22.90
C SER A 27 -25.71 20.82 -22.50
N THR A 28 -26.74 21.03 -21.69
CA THR A 28 -27.68 20.01 -21.24
C THR A 28 -28.40 19.38 -22.43
N GLU A 29 -27.91 18.22 -22.91
CA GLU A 29 -28.79 17.23 -23.50
C GLU A 29 -29.27 16.30 -22.39
N ILE A 30 -30.59 16.32 -22.16
CA ILE A 30 -31.27 15.47 -21.19
C ILE A 30 -31.16 14.03 -21.70
N ILE A 31 -30.17 13.27 -21.21
CA ILE A 31 -30.17 11.82 -21.34
C ILE A 31 -31.33 11.31 -20.49
N HIS A 32 -32.31 10.70 -21.14
CA HIS A 32 -33.43 10.03 -20.47
C HIS A 32 -32.89 8.79 -19.74
N ILE A 33 -32.38 8.99 -18.52
CA ILE A 33 -31.99 7.89 -17.65
C ILE A 33 -33.28 7.20 -17.19
N THR A 34 -33.47 5.95 -17.58
CA THR A 34 -34.65 5.18 -17.19
C THR A 34 -34.46 4.66 -15.77
N GLU A 35 -35.56 4.40 -15.08
CA GLU A 35 -35.59 3.82 -13.72
C GLU A 35 -34.79 2.49 -13.66
N LYS A 36 -34.64 1.82 -14.81
CA LYS A 36 -33.87 0.60 -15.00
C LYS A 36 -32.34 0.80 -14.90
N ASP A 37 -31.84 1.98 -15.30
CA ASP A 37 -30.41 2.32 -15.27
C ASP A 37 -29.96 2.68 -13.84
N VAL A 38 -30.85 3.30 -13.05
CA VAL A 38 -30.65 3.56 -11.61
C VAL A 38 -30.63 2.25 -10.82
N GLN A 39 -31.41 1.26 -11.26
CA GLN A 39 -31.47 -0.06 -10.62
C GLN A 39 -30.21 -0.90 -10.88
N ALA A 40 -29.58 -0.76 -12.06
CA ALA A 40 -28.32 -1.42 -12.39
C ALA A 40 -27.13 -0.90 -11.57
N VAL A 41 -27.10 0.41 -11.28
CA VAL A 41 -26.07 1.03 -10.41
C VAL A 41 -26.23 0.62 -8.94
N LYS A 42 -27.45 0.30 -8.51
CA LYS A 42 -27.72 -0.14 -7.12
C LYS A 42 -27.22 -1.56 -6.83
N GLN A 43 -26.81 -2.30 -7.85
CA GLN A 43 -26.44 -3.72 -7.76
C GLN A 43 -24.93 -3.96 -7.86
N ALA A 44 -24.14 -2.99 -8.32
CA ALA A 44 -22.69 -3.00 -8.24
C ALA A 44 -22.25 -2.37 -6.91
N SER A 45 -21.45 -3.09 -6.13
CA SER A 45 -20.86 -2.49 -4.93
C SER A 45 -19.86 -1.39 -5.33
N ARG A 46 -19.61 -0.42 -4.45
CA ARG A 46 -18.54 0.58 -4.65
C ARG A 46 -17.19 -0.09 -4.92
N SER A 47 -16.96 -1.27 -4.34
CA SER A 47 -15.77 -2.09 -4.58
C SER A 47 -15.70 -2.61 -6.01
N ASP A 48 -16.83 -3.04 -6.59
CA ASP A 48 -16.87 -3.56 -7.96
C ASP A 48 -16.56 -2.45 -8.98
N ILE A 49 -17.09 -1.24 -8.77
CA ILE A 49 -16.80 -0.09 -9.63
C ILE A 49 -15.32 0.29 -9.59
N VAL A 50 -14.71 0.32 -8.40
CA VAL A 50 -13.29 0.64 -8.22
C VAL A 50 -12.39 -0.44 -8.84
N CYS A 51 -12.79 -1.71 -8.74
CA CYS A 51 -12.10 -2.82 -9.36
C CYS A 51 -12.10 -2.69 -10.90
N THR A 52 -13.27 -2.53 -11.50
CA THR A 52 -13.41 -2.37 -12.96
C THR A 52 -12.57 -1.20 -13.48
N LEU A 53 -12.64 -0.04 -12.81
CA LEU A 53 -11.86 1.13 -13.21
C LEU A 53 -10.35 0.88 -13.11
N CYS A 54 -9.90 0.17 -12.07
CA CYS A 54 -8.49 -0.21 -11.95
C CYS A 54 -8.06 -1.12 -13.10
N GLU A 55 -8.86 -2.12 -13.44
CA GLU A 55 -8.53 -3.08 -14.50
C GLU A 55 -8.48 -2.41 -15.86
N GLU A 56 -9.48 -1.58 -16.18
CA GLU A 56 -9.53 -0.82 -17.43
C GLU A 56 -8.33 0.12 -17.55
N PHE A 57 -8.05 0.89 -16.49
CA PHE A 57 -6.92 1.82 -16.49
C PHE A 57 -5.58 1.09 -16.61
N THR A 58 -5.42 -0.04 -15.92
CA THR A 58 -4.21 -0.85 -15.98
C THR A 58 -4.02 -1.44 -17.38
N ALA A 59 -5.08 -1.96 -18.00
CA ALA A 59 -5.05 -2.48 -19.36
C ALA A 59 -4.68 -1.39 -20.39
N GLU A 60 -5.25 -0.20 -20.25
CA GLU A 60 -4.93 0.94 -21.12
C GLU A 60 -3.47 1.39 -20.93
N ALA A 61 -3.01 1.49 -19.67
CA ALA A 61 -1.63 1.86 -19.36
C ALA A 61 -0.62 0.85 -19.93
N ILE A 62 -0.89 -0.45 -19.80
CA ILE A 62 -0.05 -1.50 -20.39
C ILE A 62 0.01 -1.34 -21.91
N THR A 63 -1.15 -1.16 -22.56
CA THR A 63 -1.23 -0.98 -24.01
C THR A 63 -0.44 0.25 -24.46
N TYR A 64 -0.57 1.36 -23.74
CA TYR A 64 0.17 2.59 -24.00
C TYR A 64 1.69 2.38 -23.87
N LEU A 65 2.14 1.69 -22.82
CA LEU A 65 3.56 1.41 -22.55
C LEU A 65 4.16 0.34 -23.49
N GLN A 66 3.34 -0.54 -24.06
CA GLN A 66 3.77 -1.54 -25.05
C GLN A 66 4.03 -0.94 -26.44
N SER A 67 3.52 0.26 -26.72
CA SER A 67 3.79 0.95 -27.98
C SER A 67 5.28 1.25 -28.14
N ASN A 68 5.90 0.74 -29.21
CA ASN A 68 7.30 1.02 -29.55
C ASN A 68 7.62 2.53 -29.53
N LYS A 69 6.66 3.36 -29.95
CA LYS A 69 6.80 4.82 -29.93
C LYS A 69 6.90 5.35 -28.50
N THR A 70 6.02 4.92 -27.60
CA THR A 70 6.05 5.32 -26.19
C THR A 70 7.35 4.87 -25.52
N GLN A 71 7.78 3.62 -25.77
CA GLN A 71 9.03 3.10 -25.23
C GLN A 71 10.23 3.93 -25.70
N GLU A 72 10.32 4.21 -27.00
CA GLU A 72 11.37 5.03 -27.58
C GLU A 72 11.37 6.46 -26.98
N GLU A 73 10.19 7.08 -26.85
CA GLU A 73 10.05 8.41 -26.24
C GLU A 73 10.56 8.42 -24.79
N ILE A 74 10.19 7.42 -23.98
CA ILE A 74 10.63 7.29 -22.58
C ILE A 74 12.15 7.06 -22.51
N ILE A 75 12.69 6.12 -23.28
CA ILE A 75 14.13 5.82 -23.29
C ILE A 75 14.93 7.04 -23.71
N ASN A 76 14.50 7.72 -24.78
CA ASN A 76 15.17 8.94 -25.24
C ASN A 76 15.11 10.06 -24.20
N LEU A 77 14.01 10.19 -23.46
CA LEU A 77 13.90 11.16 -22.37
C LEU A 77 14.88 10.84 -21.22
N LEU A 78 15.01 9.56 -20.86
CA LEU A 78 15.96 9.11 -19.85
C LEU A 78 17.41 9.34 -20.29
N LEU A 79 17.76 8.99 -21.53
CA LEU A 79 19.09 9.20 -22.10
C LEU A 79 19.46 10.68 -22.18
N LYS A 80 18.50 11.57 -22.52
CA LYS A 80 18.70 13.03 -22.48
C LYS A 80 19.01 13.57 -21.09
N SER A 81 18.66 12.83 -20.04
CA SER A 81 18.94 13.21 -18.66
C SER A 81 20.32 12.73 -18.19
N CYS A 82 20.91 11.72 -18.82
CA CYS A 82 22.20 11.16 -18.41
C CYS A 82 23.38 12.16 -18.42
N PRO A 83 23.53 13.09 -19.37
CA PRO A 83 24.61 14.09 -19.34
C PRO A 83 24.55 15.00 -18.09
N LYS A 84 23.36 15.16 -17.48
CA LYS A 84 23.21 15.95 -16.24
C LYS A 84 23.87 15.27 -15.03
N MET A 85 24.14 13.96 -15.10
CA MET A 85 24.80 13.19 -14.04
C MET A 85 26.33 13.28 -14.08
N ARG A 86 26.91 14.02 -15.04
CA ARG A 86 28.35 14.31 -15.17
C ARG A 86 29.22 13.04 -15.10
N VAL A 87 29.86 12.79 -13.96
CA VAL A 87 30.78 11.66 -13.78
C VAL A 87 30.11 10.30 -13.93
N TYR A 88 28.78 10.22 -13.79
CA TYR A 88 27.99 8.99 -13.94
C TYR A 88 27.31 8.86 -15.32
N GLU A 89 27.58 9.75 -16.28
CA GLU A 89 26.87 9.78 -17.57
C GLU A 89 26.90 8.42 -18.29
N GLN A 90 28.08 7.80 -18.41
CA GLN A 90 28.22 6.52 -19.11
C GLN A 90 27.54 5.35 -18.37
N GLN A 91 27.55 5.38 -17.03
CA GLN A 91 26.86 4.38 -16.23
C GLN A 91 25.35 4.56 -16.34
N CYS A 92 24.85 5.79 -16.33
CA CYS A 92 23.44 6.11 -16.59
C CYS A 92 23.00 5.58 -17.97
N ILE A 93 23.77 5.87 -19.03
CA ILE A 93 23.47 5.40 -20.40
C ILE A 93 23.42 3.87 -20.43
N THR A 94 24.39 3.21 -19.79
CA THR A 94 24.45 1.74 -19.71
C THR A 94 23.22 1.17 -19.01
N LEU A 95 22.83 1.75 -17.87
CA LEU A 95 21.67 1.31 -17.11
C LEU A 95 20.36 1.51 -17.88
N VAL A 96 20.17 2.67 -18.50
CA VAL A 96 18.96 2.97 -19.27
C VAL A 96 18.84 2.02 -20.47
N ASN A 97 19.92 1.79 -21.22
CA ASN A 97 19.90 0.90 -22.38
C ASN A 97 19.70 -0.57 -22.01
N TYR A 98 20.19 -1.00 -20.84
CA TYR A 98 20.05 -2.38 -20.39
C TYR A 98 18.69 -2.62 -19.71
N TYR A 99 18.36 -1.83 -18.69
CA TYR A 99 17.17 -2.03 -17.88
C TYR A 99 15.90 -1.48 -18.52
N GLY A 100 15.99 -0.43 -19.35
CA GLY A 100 14.82 0.17 -19.98
C GLY A 100 13.98 -0.84 -20.79
N PRO A 101 14.56 -1.56 -21.75
CA PRO A 101 13.86 -2.60 -22.50
C PRO A 101 13.33 -3.74 -21.61
N LEU A 102 14.11 -4.14 -20.59
CA LEU A 102 13.70 -5.19 -19.65
C LEU A 102 12.49 -4.77 -18.80
N LEU A 103 12.42 -3.51 -18.39
CA LEU A 103 11.28 -2.97 -17.67
C LEU A 103 10.01 -3.02 -18.53
N PHE A 104 10.08 -2.70 -19.82
CA PHE A 104 8.91 -2.81 -20.70
C PHE A 104 8.49 -4.26 -20.94
N LEU A 105 9.45 -5.19 -21.00
CA LEU A 105 9.15 -6.62 -21.05
C LEU A 105 8.41 -7.06 -19.77
N GLU A 106 8.87 -6.65 -18.59
CA GLU A 106 8.21 -6.97 -17.33
C GLU A 106 6.82 -6.32 -17.22
N VAL A 107 6.66 -5.07 -17.68
CA VAL A 107 5.34 -4.42 -17.75
C VAL A 107 4.37 -5.21 -18.64
N SER A 108 4.87 -5.84 -19.70
CA SER A 108 4.03 -6.64 -20.60
C SER A 108 3.48 -7.93 -19.97
N THR A 109 4.08 -8.39 -18.86
CA THR A 109 3.60 -9.56 -18.12
C THR A 109 2.60 -9.22 -17.01
N ILE A 110 2.27 -7.93 -16.84
CA ILE A 110 1.28 -7.50 -15.86
C ILE A 110 -0.11 -7.89 -16.35
N GLU A 111 -0.83 -8.66 -15.53
CA GLU A 111 -2.25 -8.95 -15.74
C GLU A 111 -3.09 -7.95 -14.93
N PRO A 112 -3.99 -7.16 -15.56
CA PRO A 112 -4.78 -6.12 -14.90
C PRO A 112 -5.51 -6.59 -13.63
N GLU A 113 -6.18 -7.75 -13.70
CA GLU A 113 -6.89 -8.34 -12.55
C GLU A 113 -5.92 -8.60 -11.39
N GLN A 114 -4.79 -9.26 -11.65
CA GLN A 114 -3.80 -9.57 -10.62
C GLN A 114 -3.14 -8.31 -10.04
N PHE A 115 -2.87 -7.32 -10.89
CA PHE A 115 -2.34 -6.04 -10.47
C PHE A 115 -3.32 -5.32 -9.55
N CYS A 116 -4.59 -5.23 -9.93
CA CYS A 116 -5.64 -4.57 -9.16
C CYS A 116 -5.98 -5.33 -7.86
N GLN A 117 -5.83 -6.65 -7.84
CA GLN A 117 -5.88 -7.44 -6.60
C GLN A 117 -4.72 -7.10 -5.66
N LYS A 118 -3.48 -7.04 -6.17
CA LYS A 118 -2.30 -6.66 -5.37
C LYS A 118 -2.39 -5.20 -4.87
N ALA A 119 -3.02 -4.33 -5.65
CA ALA A 119 -3.31 -2.95 -5.27
C ALA A 119 -4.52 -2.82 -4.31
N ALA A 120 -5.14 -3.94 -3.90
CA ALA A 120 -6.34 -3.99 -3.06
C ALA A 120 -7.55 -3.22 -3.63
N MET A 121 -7.60 -3.04 -4.94
CA MET A 121 -8.70 -2.38 -5.66
C MET A 121 -9.74 -3.38 -6.18
N CYS A 122 -9.34 -4.64 -6.34
CA CYS A 122 -10.23 -5.76 -6.64
C CYS A 122 -10.30 -6.72 -5.47
N GLN A 123 -11.49 -6.88 -4.90
CA GLN A 123 -11.73 -7.89 -3.89
C GLN A 123 -11.84 -9.25 -4.59
N LYS A 124 -10.83 -10.09 -4.41
CA LYS A 124 -10.95 -11.48 -4.83
C LYS A 124 -12.00 -12.12 -3.93
N VAL A 125 -13.18 -12.45 -4.45
CA VAL A 125 -14.10 -13.41 -3.80
C VAL A 125 -13.45 -14.79 -3.91
N THR A 126 -12.30 -14.92 -3.26
CA THR A 126 -11.69 -16.21 -3.02
C THR A 126 -12.60 -16.84 -1.99
N LEU A 127 -12.96 -18.11 -2.18
CA LEU A 127 -13.58 -18.98 -1.18
C LEU A 127 -12.76 -19.13 0.12
N LEU A 128 -11.75 -18.29 0.31
CA LEU A 128 -11.17 -17.99 1.59
C LEU A 128 -12.05 -17.03 2.39
N SER A 129 -13.03 -16.29 1.84
CA SER A 129 -13.86 -15.35 2.64
C SER A 129 -14.69 -16.06 3.73
N GLN A 130 -14.97 -17.35 3.54
CA GLN A 130 -15.57 -18.21 4.57
C GLN A 130 -14.57 -18.67 5.65
N GLN A 131 -13.27 -18.41 5.44
CA GLN A 131 -12.18 -18.61 6.39
C GLN A 131 -11.59 -17.29 6.91
N PHE A 132 -11.76 -16.16 6.20
CA PHE A 132 -11.23 -14.83 6.54
C PHE A 132 -12.02 -14.09 7.63
N SER A 133 -13.23 -14.54 7.97
CA SER A 133 -13.85 -14.12 9.25
C SER A 133 -13.00 -14.53 10.47
N ASN A 134 -12.01 -15.41 10.29
CA ASN A 134 -11.14 -15.91 11.36
C ASN A 134 -9.72 -15.32 11.34
N ASN A 135 -9.35 -14.45 10.39
CA ASN A 135 -7.97 -13.93 10.32
C ASN A 135 -7.66 -12.95 11.43
N CYS A 136 -8.62 -12.11 11.82
CA CYS A 136 -8.48 -11.22 12.96
C CYS A 136 -8.33 -12.01 14.26
N ASN A 137 -9.19 -13.02 14.47
CA ASN A 137 -9.13 -13.90 15.64
C ASN A 137 -7.84 -14.72 15.69
N LEU A 138 -7.42 -15.29 14.56
CA LEU A 138 -6.17 -16.05 14.47
C LEU A 138 -4.95 -15.16 14.72
N CYS A 139 -4.96 -13.93 14.19
CA CYS A 139 -3.92 -12.95 14.48
C CYS A 139 -3.88 -12.61 15.96
N HIS A 140 -5.02 -12.27 16.58
CA HIS A 140 -5.08 -11.97 18.01
C HIS A 140 -4.65 -13.16 18.87
N GLN A 141 -5.01 -14.39 18.49
CA GLN A 141 -4.57 -15.60 19.17
C GLN A 141 -3.05 -15.77 19.05
N ALA A 142 -2.48 -15.60 17.86
CA ALA A 142 -1.05 -15.70 17.63
C ALA A 142 -0.27 -14.61 18.38
N VAL A 143 -0.75 -13.36 18.36
CA VAL A 143 -0.16 -12.24 19.11
C VAL A 143 -0.23 -12.49 20.61
N SER A 144 -1.35 -13.03 21.09
CA SER A 144 -1.49 -13.41 22.51
C SER A 144 -0.51 -14.50 22.91
N GLU A 145 -0.32 -15.52 22.07
CA GLU A 145 0.66 -16.58 22.32
C GLU A 145 2.10 -16.04 22.28
N VAL A 146 2.41 -15.17 21.32
CA VAL A 146 3.71 -14.49 21.25
C VAL A 146 3.95 -13.63 22.48
N LEU A 147 2.96 -12.85 22.95
CA LEU A 147 3.07 -12.06 24.18
C LEU A 147 3.30 -12.92 25.42
N LEU A 148 2.62 -14.07 25.54
CA LEU A 148 2.83 -15.02 26.63
C LEU A 148 4.25 -15.58 26.61
N LYS A 149 4.77 -15.94 25.43
CA LYS A 149 6.12 -16.44 25.25
C LYS A 149 7.18 -15.36 25.45
N LEU A 150 6.94 -14.13 25.03
CA LEU A 150 7.90 -13.04 25.25
C LEU A 150 8.08 -12.74 26.73
N LYS A 151 7.00 -12.81 27.53
CA LYS A 151 7.05 -12.63 29.00
C LYS A 151 7.69 -13.79 29.75
N ASP A 152 7.87 -14.92 29.09
CA ASP A 152 8.46 -16.11 29.69
C ASP A 152 10.00 -15.98 29.72
N PRO A 153 10.63 -15.94 30.90
CA PRO A 153 12.07 -15.71 31.02
C PRO A 153 12.90 -16.84 30.39
N ASP A 154 12.36 -18.06 30.34
CA ASP A 154 13.01 -19.19 29.68
C ASP A 154 13.05 -18.97 28.16
N THR A 155 11.94 -18.55 27.55
CA THR A 155 11.90 -18.15 26.14
C THR A 155 12.87 -17.00 25.84
N GLN A 156 12.98 -15.99 26.70
CA GLN A 156 13.95 -14.90 26.51
C GLN A 156 15.39 -15.41 26.50
N LEU A 157 15.71 -16.37 27.37
CA LEU A 157 17.01 -17.01 27.43
C LEU A 157 17.28 -17.87 26.19
N GLU A 158 16.29 -18.65 25.73
CA GLU A 158 16.40 -19.45 24.50
C GLU A 158 16.70 -18.56 23.28
N VAL A 159 16.01 -17.43 23.15
CA VAL A 159 16.26 -16.45 22.08
C VAL A 159 17.70 -15.91 22.16
N LEU A 160 18.17 -15.57 23.36
CA LEU A 160 19.53 -15.08 23.58
C LEU A 160 20.57 -16.15 23.19
N GLU A 161 20.39 -17.40 23.62
CA GLU A 161 21.27 -18.51 23.30
C GLU A 161 21.33 -18.80 21.80
N LEU A 162 20.18 -18.80 21.12
CA LEU A 162 20.10 -18.97 19.67
C LEU A 162 20.89 -17.89 18.93
N LEU A 163 20.75 -16.64 19.34
CA LEU A 163 21.47 -15.51 18.75
C LEU A 163 22.98 -15.58 19.04
N LEU A 164 23.38 -15.96 20.25
CA LEU A 164 24.78 -16.15 20.60
C LEU A 164 25.43 -17.28 19.80
N LYS A 165 24.70 -18.38 19.58
CA LYS A 165 25.12 -19.49 18.73
C LYS A 165 25.24 -19.07 17.26
N ALA A 166 24.33 -18.24 16.77
CA ALA A 166 24.44 -17.66 15.42
C ALA A 166 25.70 -16.79 15.30
N CYS A 167 26.03 -16.01 16.34
CA CYS A 167 27.26 -15.21 16.38
C CYS A 167 28.56 -16.03 16.31
N ASP A 168 28.56 -17.32 16.70
CA ASP A 168 29.74 -18.18 16.56
C ASP A 168 30.11 -18.42 15.09
N SER A 169 29.12 -18.37 14.20
CA SER A 169 29.34 -18.50 12.75
C SER A 169 29.87 -17.21 12.10
N ALA A 170 29.86 -16.08 12.82
CA ALA A 170 30.20 -14.76 12.29
C ALA A 170 31.72 -14.48 12.22
N LYS A 171 32.56 -15.51 12.11
CA LYS A 171 34.04 -15.43 11.96
C LYS A 171 34.66 -14.27 12.77
N ASN A 172 35.25 -13.29 12.08
CA ASN A 172 35.97 -12.15 12.66
C ASN A 172 35.07 -11.18 13.46
N TYR A 173 33.75 -11.29 13.32
CA TYR A 173 32.78 -10.44 14.01
C TYR A 173 32.16 -11.11 15.23
N SER A 174 32.47 -12.37 15.53
CA SER A 174 31.82 -13.14 16.60
C SER A 174 31.81 -12.39 17.93
N LYS A 175 32.94 -11.82 18.36
CA LYS A 175 33.04 -11.04 19.60
C LYS A 175 32.14 -9.81 19.60
N LYS A 176 32.12 -9.05 18.50
CA LYS A 176 31.29 -7.84 18.39
C LYS A 176 29.80 -8.20 18.27
N CYS A 177 29.48 -9.27 17.56
CA CYS A 177 28.13 -9.82 17.45
C CYS A 177 27.59 -10.21 18.83
N LYS A 178 28.34 -10.99 19.62
CA LYS A 178 27.93 -11.37 20.99
C LYS A 178 27.75 -10.15 21.89
N GLN A 179 28.63 -9.15 21.77
CA GLN A 179 28.48 -7.89 22.52
C GLN A 179 27.15 -7.20 22.18
N LEU A 180 26.81 -7.07 20.88
CA LEU A 180 25.53 -6.48 20.46
C LEU A 180 24.33 -7.30 20.93
N VAL A 181 24.44 -8.63 20.90
CA VAL A 181 23.38 -9.53 21.38
C VAL A 181 23.10 -9.29 22.86
N PHE A 182 24.14 -9.24 23.71
CA PHE A 182 23.96 -8.92 25.14
C PHE A 182 23.44 -7.51 25.41
N GLU A 183 23.84 -6.54 24.59
CA GLU A 183 23.48 -5.13 24.79
C GLU A 183 22.05 -4.81 24.34
N TYR A 184 21.64 -5.33 23.19
CA TYR A 184 20.40 -4.91 22.54
C TYR A 184 19.25 -5.90 22.66
N VAL A 185 19.50 -7.21 22.68
CA VAL A 185 18.40 -8.20 22.66
C VAL A 185 17.49 -8.08 23.88
N PRO A 186 17.99 -7.94 25.13
CA PRO A 186 17.11 -7.77 26.28
C PRO A 186 16.19 -6.55 26.16
N VAL A 187 16.74 -5.42 25.67
CA VAL A 187 15.98 -4.18 25.47
C VAL A 187 14.94 -4.34 24.35
N ILE A 188 15.30 -5.03 23.26
CA ILE A 188 14.39 -5.30 22.14
C ILE A 188 13.22 -6.18 22.58
N LEU A 189 13.45 -7.21 23.39
CA LEU A 189 12.40 -8.09 23.88
C LEU A 189 11.39 -7.33 24.75
N VAL A 190 11.87 -6.53 25.71
CA VAL A 190 11.02 -5.68 26.55
C VAL A 190 10.24 -4.66 25.72
N ASN A 191 10.89 -4.03 24.74
CA ASN A 191 10.22 -3.06 23.86
C ASN A 191 9.17 -3.74 22.96
N ALA A 192 9.43 -4.97 22.51
CA ALA A 192 8.48 -5.75 21.71
C ALA A 192 7.24 -6.14 22.54
N GLU A 193 7.43 -6.55 23.80
CA GLU A 193 6.32 -6.77 24.74
C GLU A 193 5.46 -5.52 24.88
N GLN A 194 6.07 -4.39 25.25
CA GLN A 194 5.36 -3.12 25.44
C GLN A 194 4.64 -2.67 24.17
N TYR A 195 5.28 -2.84 23.01
CA TYR A 195 4.69 -2.46 21.73
C TYR A 195 3.46 -3.32 21.40
N LEU A 196 3.56 -4.65 21.56
CA LEU A 196 2.45 -5.57 21.29
C LEU A 196 1.30 -5.44 22.29
N GLU A 197 1.56 -4.97 23.52
CA GLU A 197 0.51 -4.63 24.49
C GLU A 197 -0.18 -3.31 24.17
N ALA A 198 0.58 -2.30 23.71
CA ALA A 198 0.06 -0.96 23.47
C ALA A 198 -0.61 -0.78 22.11
N ASN A 199 -0.33 -1.67 21.14
CA ASN A 199 -0.79 -1.53 19.76
C ASN A 199 -1.51 -2.79 19.29
N ASP A 200 -2.65 -2.58 18.63
CA ASP A 200 -3.28 -3.65 17.86
C ASP A 200 -2.53 -3.89 16.54
N ILE A 201 -1.48 -4.70 16.61
CA ILE A 201 -0.70 -5.07 15.43
C ILE A 201 -1.56 -5.78 14.38
N CYS A 202 -2.66 -6.44 14.75
CA CYS A 202 -3.55 -7.12 13.82
C CYS A 202 -4.31 -6.14 12.94
N SER A 203 -4.68 -4.97 13.47
CA SER A 203 -5.19 -3.85 12.68
C SER A 203 -4.09 -3.20 11.82
N VAL A 204 -2.88 -3.04 12.37
CA VAL A 204 -1.75 -2.42 11.64
C VAL A 204 -1.32 -3.24 10.42
N ILE A 205 -1.33 -4.58 10.51
CA ILE A 205 -1.01 -5.46 9.38
C ILE A 205 -2.23 -5.83 8.53
N HIS A 206 -3.37 -5.17 8.76
CA HIS A 206 -4.63 -5.41 8.05
C HIS A 206 -5.15 -6.87 8.13
N ALA A 207 -4.82 -7.58 9.22
CA ALA A 207 -5.43 -8.88 9.54
C ALA A 207 -6.82 -8.72 10.18
N CYS A 208 -7.04 -7.58 10.84
CA CYS A 208 -8.36 -7.08 11.23
C CYS A 208 -8.74 -5.91 10.33
N ASP A 209 -10.03 -5.79 10.01
CA ASP A 209 -10.55 -4.55 9.46
C ASP A 209 -10.27 -3.46 10.50
N GLY A 210 -9.46 -2.48 10.12
CA GLY A 210 -9.10 -1.39 11.02
C GLY A 210 -10.37 -0.82 11.62
N ALA A 211 -10.41 -0.65 12.94
CA ALA A 211 -11.54 -0.03 13.60
C ALA A 211 -11.83 1.29 12.89
N ASN A 212 -12.90 1.32 12.09
CA ASN A 212 -13.61 2.57 11.89
C ASN A 212 -14.03 2.96 13.30
N LEU A 213 -13.24 3.83 13.93
CA LEU A 213 -13.68 4.66 15.02
C LEU A 213 -14.76 5.59 14.43
N GLU A 214 -15.89 5.01 14.07
CA GLU A 214 -17.15 5.72 14.10
C GLU A 214 -17.32 6.10 15.55
N THR A 215 -17.18 7.40 15.79
CA THR A 215 -17.59 8.09 17.00
C THR A 215 -19.04 7.77 17.30
N ASP A 216 -19.28 6.68 18.03
CA ASP A 216 -20.52 6.48 18.77
C ASP A 216 -20.39 7.28 20.08
N ALA A 217 -20.68 8.58 19.97
CA ALA A 217 -21.06 9.36 21.13
C ALA A 217 -22.45 8.88 21.58
N PRO A 218 -22.63 8.45 22.85
CA PRO A 218 -23.93 7.97 23.31
C PRO A 218 -24.96 9.09 23.27
N SER A 219 -25.95 8.95 22.39
CA SER A 219 -27.12 9.79 22.29
C SER A 219 -28.16 9.41 23.34
N HIS A 220 -27.94 9.77 24.61
CA HIS A 220 -29.03 9.78 25.60
C HIS A 220 -28.80 10.84 26.68
N ILE A 221 -29.56 11.93 26.59
CA ILE A 221 -30.48 12.47 27.61
C ILE A 221 -30.88 13.88 27.15
N SER A 222 -32.04 13.98 26.53
CA SER A 222 -32.85 15.20 26.60
C SER A 222 -33.60 15.22 27.93
N ALA A 223 -33.80 16.44 28.43
CA ALA A 223 -34.49 16.84 29.65
C ALA A 223 -33.66 16.73 30.94
N LEU A 224 -33.17 17.88 31.42
CA LEU A 224 -33.83 18.59 32.52
C LEU A 224 -33.55 20.09 32.45
N LEU A 225 -34.59 20.81 32.82
CA LEU A 225 -34.86 22.24 32.67
C LEU A 225 -34.21 23.07 33.79
N HIS A 226 -33.91 24.33 33.46
CA HIS A 226 -34.02 25.54 34.30
C HIS A 226 -33.07 25.68 35.51
N SER A 227 -32.22 26.72 35.47
CA SER A 227 -32.30 27.91 36.34
C SER A 227 -30.97 28.68 36.34
N GLU A 228 -31.04 29.99 36.06
CA GLU A 228 -30.26 31.11 36.63
C GLU A 228 -28.72 30.95 36.81
N SER A 229 -27.86 31.87 36.40
CA SER A 229 -27.94 33.33 36.43
C SER A 229 -26.84 33.94 35.56
#